data_AF-A0A660N1K5-F1
#
_entry.id   AF-A0A660N1K5-F1
#
_cell.length_a   1.000
_cell.length_b   1.000
_cell.length_c   1.000
_cell.angle_alpha   90.00
_cell.angle_beta   90.00
_cell.angle_gamma   90.00
#
_symmetry.space_group_name_H-M   'P 1'
#
loop_
_entity.id
_entity.type
_entity.pdbx_description
1 polymer ?
#
loop_
_entity_poly.entity_id
_entity_poly.type
_entity_poly.pdbx_seq_one_letter_code
_entity_poly.pdbx_strand_id
1 'polypeptide(L)'
;IINWADGYGIQVAPKAATPVSGSLKLYFVNVGGYRPEALPEAHEFGLFVAQTVAEAKQKALAALLPHHHTQHKDNLKDVDSILLLNNLSPDWHIALTPNPQGTPAPIGFQGYYPI
;
A
#
# COMPACT_ATOMS: atom_id res chain seq x y z
N ILE A 1 6.95 -9.04 7.81
CA ILE A 1 6.21 -7.94 8.50
C ILE A 1 6.43 -6.69 7.68
N ILE A 2 5.36 -5.95 7.36
CA ILE A 2 5.47 -4.65 6.68
C ILE A 2 5.51 -3.56 7.75
N ASN A 3 6.62 -2.84 7.87
CA ASN A 3 6.83 -1.78 8.86
C ASN A 3 7.22 -0.44 8.22
N TRP A 4 7.25 -0.35 6.88
CA TRP A 4 7.59 0.85 6.13
C TRP A 4 6.95 0.85 4.74
N ALA A 5 6.49 2.02 4.30
CA ALA A 5 6.12 2.30 2.90
C ALA A 5 6.14 3.81 2.61
N ASP A 6 6.47 4.18 1.37
CA ASP A 6 6.32 5.56 0.84
C ASP A 6 6.94 6.66 1.74
N GLY A 7 8.08 6.37 2.38
CA GLY A 7 8.76 7.31 3.26
C GLY A 7 8.22 7.39 4.69
N TYR A 8 7.37 6.45 5.11
CA TYR A 8 6.80 6.39 6.46
C TYR A 8 7.01 5.03 7.11
N GLY A 9 7.33 5.04 8.41
CA GLY A 9 7.19 3.87 9.27
C GLY A 9 5.72 3.58 9.54
N ILE A 10 5.38 2.29 9.54
CA ILE A 10 4.02 1.76 9.71
C ILE A 10 3.96 0.97 11.01
N GLN A 11 3.00 1.31 11.87
CA GLN A 11 2.72 0.57 13.09
C GLN A 11 1.21 0.42 13.28
N VAL A 12 0.78 -0.71 13.85
CA VAL A 12 -0.59 -0.88 14.34
C VAL A 12 -0.59 -0.40 15.80
N ALA A 13 -1.33 0.65 16.12
CA ALA A 13 -1.30 1.28 17.45
C ALA A 13 -2.71 1.62 17.97
N PRO A 14 -2.91 1.71 19.30
CA PRO A 14 -4.15 2.18 19.87
C PRO A 14 -4.39 3.65 19.52
N LYS A 15 -5.60 4.01 19.07
CA LYS A 15 -6.04 5.38 18.76
C LYS A 15 -5.83 6.34 19.92
N ALA A 16 -6.01 5.86 21.16
CA ALA A 16 -5.81 6.67 22.36
C ALA A 16 -4.34 7.02 22.65
N ALA A 17 -3.39 6.27 22.09
CA ALA A 17 -1.96 6.41 22.38
C ALA A 17 -1.19 7.17 21.30
N THR A 18 -1.81 7.47 20.15
CA THR A 18 -1.13 8.08 19.02
C THR A 18 -1.68 9.48 18.74
N PRO A 19 -0.84 10.53 18.67
CA PRO A 19 -1.28 11.81 18.12
C PRO A 19 -1.75 11.57 16.67
N VAL A 20 -2.93 12.09 16.34
CA VAL A 20 -3.58 11.94 15.03
C VAL A 20 -2.55 12.17 13.93
N SER A 21 -2.28 11.14 13.12
CA SER A 21 -1.31 11.17 12.02
C SER A 21 -1.81 12.07 10.87
N GLY A 22 -2.04 13.35 11.14
CA GLY A 22 -2.63 14.29 10.18
C GLY A 22 -3.84 13.70 9.44
N SER A 23 -4.01 14.11 8.19
CA SER A 23 -4.98 13.52 7.25
C SER A 23 -4.41 12.31 6.48
N LEU A 24 -3.19 11.85 6.80
CA LEU A 24 -2.49 10.81 6.05
C LEU A 24 -3.04 9.42 6.38
N LYS A 25 -3.10 8.58 5.35
CA LYS A 25 -3.56 7.19 5.42
C LYS A 25 -2.68 6.29 4.58
N LEU A 26 -2.68 5.01 4.91
CA LEU A 26 -2.02 3.96 4.13
C LEU A 26 -3.01 3.34 3.15
N TYR A 27 -2.66 3.32 1.88
CA TYR A 27 -3.48 2.75 0.82
C TYR A 27 -2.78 1.57 0.16
N PHE A 28 -3.50 0.46 0.00
CA PHE A 28 -3.15 -0.61 -0.93
C PHE A 28 -3.63 -0.21 -2.33
N VAL A 29 -2.76 -0.30 -3.33
CA VAL A 29 -3.10 -0.07 -4.74
C VAL A 29 -2.57 -1.21 -5.58
N ASN A 30 -3.44 -1.78 -6.43
CA ASN A 30 -3.10 -2.75 -7.46
C ASN A 30 -3.26 -2.08 -8.83
N VAL A 31 -2.19 -2.14 -9.64
CA VAL A 31 -2.13 -1.54 -10.97
C VAL A 31 -1.92 -2.64 -12.00
N GLY A 32 -2.80 -2.66 -12.99
CA GLY A 32 -2.68 -3.46 -14.21
C GLY A 32 -2.06 -2.63 -15.33
N GLY A 33 -1.35 -3.29 -16.24
CA GLY A 33 -0.75 -2.65 -17.40
C GLY A 33 -0.28 -3.65 -18.46
N TYR A 34 -0.14 -3.16 -19.69
CA TYR A 34 0.20 -3.99 -20.85
C TYR A 34 1.53 -3.57 -21.47
N ARG A 35 2.17 -4.49 -22.20
CA ARG A 35 3.26 -4.15 -23.11
C ARG A 35 3.03 -4.78 -24.49
N PRO A 36 3.46 -4.15 -25.58
CA PRO A 36 3.30 -4.70 -26.92
C PRO A 36 3.88 -6.11 -27.10
N GLU A 37 4.98 -6.40 -26.42
CA GLU A 37 5.74 -7.65 -26.51
C GLU A 37 5.28 -8.74 -25.53
N ALA A 38 4.29 -8.47 -24.68
CA ALA A 38 3.79 -9.40 -23.69
C ALA A 38 2.31 -9.72 -23.94
N LEU A 39 2.00 -11.02 -24.05
CA LEU A 39 0.63 -11.49 -24.11
C LEU A 39 -0.15 -11.30 -22.80
N PRO A 40 0.42 -11.59 -21.61
CA PRO A 40 -0.32 -11.39 -20.37
C PRO A 40 -0.33 -9.92 -19.94
N GLU A 41 -1.43 -9.52 -19.31
CA GLU A 41 -1.48 -8.31 -18.51
C GLU A 41 -0.56 -8.43 -17.30
N ALA A 42 0.32 -7.44 -17.12
CA ALA A 42 1.17 -7.35 -15.95
C ALA A 42 0.41 -6.67 -14.81
N HIS A 43 0.66 -7.12 -13.59
CA HIS A 43 0.13 -6.52 -12.39
C HIS A 43 1.26 -6.25 -11.41
N GLU A 44 1.21 -5.08 -10.79
CA GLU A 44 2.09 -4.72 -9.68
C GLU A 44 1.24 -4.01 -8.62
N PHE A 45 1.54 -4.28 -7.34
CA PHE A 45 0.82 -3.67 -6.23
C PHE A 45 1.80 -3.12 -5.21
N GLY A 46 1.34 -2.11 -4.47
CA GLY A 46 2.14 -1.43 -3.47
C GLY A 46 1.30 -0.78 -2.39
N LEU A 47 2.00 -0.26 -1.39
CA LEU A 47 1.45 0.54 -0.31
C LEU A 47 1.91 1.99 -0.45
N PHE A 48 0.96 2.92 -0.40
CA PHE A 48 1.19 4.34 -0.63
C PHE A 48 0.60 5.16 0.50
N VAL A 49 1.34 6.16 0.99
CA VAL A 49 0.87 7.06 2.04
C VAL A 49 0.34 8.33 1.39
N ALA A 50 -0.93 8.65 1.60
CA ALA A 50 -1.56 9.79 0.96
C ALA A 50 -2.67 10.39 1.83
N GLN A 51 -3.06 11.62 1.56
CA GLN A 51 -4.23 12.25 2.20
C GLN A 51 -5.54 11.83 1.52
N THR A 52 -5.48 11.50 0.24
CA THR A 52 -6.66 11.17 -0.55
C THR A 52 -6.46 9.93 -1.41
N VAL A 53 -7.57 9.29 -1.76
CA VAL A 53 -7.61 8.18 -2.73
C VAL A 53 -7.04 8.60 -4.09
N ALA A 54 -7.30 9.84 -4.53
CA ALA A 54 -6.81 10.36 -5.79
C ALA A 54 -5.28 10.49 -5.80
N GLU A 55 -4.71 11.04 -4.72
CA GLU A 55 -3.26 11.14 -4.54
C GLU A 55 -2.60 9.74 -4.48
N ALA A 56 -3.17 8.80 -3.72
CA ALA A 56 -2.68 7.42 -3.67
C ALA A 56 -2.66 6.77 -5.06
N LYS A 57 -3.73 6.96 -5.85
CA LYS A 57 -3.80 6.48 -7.24
C LYS A 57 -2.72 7.12 -8.10
N GLN A 58 -2.51 8.43 -8.01
CA GLN A 58 -1.49 9.13 -8.80
C GLN A 58 -0.08 8.64 -8.47
N LYS A 59 0.25 8.51 -7.18
CA LYS A 59 1.53 7.95 -6.72
C LYS A 59 1.74 6.53 -7.24
N ALA A 60 0.71 5.68 -7.15
CA ALA A 60 0.80 4.30 -7.60
C ALA A 60 1.03 4.18 -9.11
N LEU A 61 0.31 4.94 -9.94
CA LEU A 61 0.50 4.92 -11.39
C LEU A 61 1.88 5.45 -11.81
N ALA A 62 2.46 6.37 -11.04
CA ALA A 62 3.81 6.87 -11.28
C ALA A 62 4.91 5.86 -10.89
N ALA A 63 4.68 5.09 -9.82
CA ALA A 63 5.69 4.17 -9.27
C ALA A 63 5.63 2.77 -9.88
N LEU A 64 4.43 2.26 -10.17
CA LEU A 64 4.20 0.88 -10.57
C LEU A 64 4.04 0.76 -12.08
N LEU A 65 4.66 -0.25 -12.67
CA LEU A 65 4.59 -0.51 -14.11
C LEU A 65 4.88 0.73 -15.01
N PRO A 66 5.87 1.62 -14.71
CA PRO A 66 6.03 2.94 -15.34
C PRO A 66 6.30 2.93 -16.85
N HIS A 67 6.58 1.77 -17.43
CA HIS A 67 6.82 1.55 -18.86
C HIS A 67 5.76 0.67 -19.52
N HIS A 68 4.63 0.44 -18.85
CA HIS A 68 3.49 -0.27 -19.42
C HIS A 68 2.53 0.72 -20.07
N HIS A 69 1.90 0.28 -21.14
CA HIS A 69 0.81 0.98 -21.80
C HIS A 69 -0.50 0.68 -21.06
N THR A 70 -1.47 1.58 -21.20
CA THR A 70 -2.82 1.41 -20.64
C THR A 70 -2.78 1.10 -19.14
N GLN A 71 -1.90 1.76 -18.38
CA GLN A 71 -1.87 1.60 -16.92
C GLN A 71 -3.22 1.99 -16.33
N HIS A 72 -3.76 1.14 -15.45
CA HIS A 72 -5.04 1.39 -14.80
C HIS A 72 -5.06 0.82 -13.40
N LYS A 73 -5.95 1.39 -12.58
CA LYS A 73 -6.16 0.96 -11.20
C LYS A 73 -7.19 -0.17 -11.19
N ASP A 74 -6.77 -1.39 -10.85
CA ASP A 74 -7.70 -2.49 -10.61
C ASP A 74 -8.34 -2.38 -9.24
N ASN A 75 -7.50 -2.25 -8.20
CA ASN A 75 -7.95 -2.15 -6.83
C ASN A 75 -7.26 -1.00 -6.10
N LEU A 76 -8.00 -0.35 -5.20
CA LEU A 76 -7.47 0.65 -4.29
C LEU A 76 -8.30 0.63 -3.02
N LYS A 77 -7.64 0.46 -1.87
CA LYS A 77 -8.29 0.39 -0.57
C LYS A 77 -7.47 1.11 0.49
N ASP A 78 -8.18 1.83 1.36
CA ASP A 78 -7.65 2.31 2.64
C ASP A 78 -7.42 1.10 3.54
N VAL A 79 -6.18 0.91 4.03
CA VAL A 79 -5.79 -0.25 4.84
C VAL A 79 -6.49 -0.25 6.20
N ASP A 80 -6.70 0.92 6.81
CA ASP A 80 -7.42 1.03 8.08
C ASP A 80 -8.86 0.54 7.93
N SER A 81 -9.49 0.84 6.79
CA SER A 81 -10.85 0.39 6.49
C SER A 81 -10.96 -1.14 6.34
N ILE A 82 -9.86 -1.82 6.00
CA ILE A 82 -9.79 -3.29 5.92
C ILE A 82 -9.55 -3.90 7.30
N LEU A 83 -8.70 -3.30 8.14
CA LEU A 83 -8.48 -3.78 9.51
C LEU A 83 -9.77 -3.77 10.34
N LEU A 84 -10.65 -2.81 10.07
CA LEU A 84 -12.00 -2.71 10.65
C LEU A 84 -12.95 -3.86 10.26
N LEU A 85 -12.61 -4.70 9.27
CA LEU A 85 -13.45 -5.82 8.83
C LEU A 85 -13.18 -7.14 9.57
N ASN A 86 -12.20 -7.21 10.49
CA ASN A 86 -11.76 -8.48 11.09
C ASN A 86 -11.95 -8.61 12.63
N ASN A 87 -12.87 -7.86 13.25
CA ASN A 87 -13.17 -7.95 14.69
C ASN A 87 -11.98 -7.62 15.63
N LEU A 88 -10.92 -7.00 15.10
CA LEU A 88 -9.83 -6.44 15.90
C LEU A 88 -10.29 -5.05 16.34
N SER A 89 -10.39 -4.84 17.65
CA SER A 89 -11.01 -3.69 18.33
C SER A 89 -10.98 -2.35 17.54
N PRO A 90 -12.09 -1.58 17.53
CA PRO A 90 -12.18 -0.26 16.88
C PRO A 90 -11.18 0.76 17.43
N ASP A 91 -10.45 0.41 18.50
CA ASP A 91 -9.47 1.24 19.18
C ASP A 91 -8.10 1.16 18.53
N TRP A 92 -7.88 0.37 17.47
CA TRP A 92 -6.61 0.29 16.76
C TRP A 92 -6.66 0.94 15.37
N HIS A 93 -5.51 1.43 14.89
CA HIS A 93 -5.33 2.03 13.57
C HIS A 93 -3.88 1.90 13.11
N ILE A 94 -3.65 2.17 11.83
CA ILE A 94 -2.33 2.38 11.25
C ILE A 94 -1.81 3.77 11.67
N ALA A 95 -0.75 3.78 12.48
CA ALA A 95 0.04 4.95 12.78
C ALA A 95 1.16 5.11 11.74
N LEU A 96 1.33 6.34 11.24
CA LEU A 96 2.32 6.69 10.24
C LEU A 96 3.31 7.70 10.81
N THR A 97 4.59 7.40 10.73
CA THR A 97 5.67 8.29 11.20
C THR A 97 6.64 8.58 10.05
N PRO A 98 7.00 9.85 9.78
CA PRO A 98 7.99 10.16 8.76
C PRO A 98 9.28 9.36 8.98
N ASN A 99 9.70 8.62 7.97
CA ASN A 99 10.90 7.79 7.97
C ASN A 99 11.50 7.74 6.55
N PRO A 100 12.18 8.79 6.09
CA PRO A 100 12.74 8.84 4.74
C PRO A 100 13.89 7.85 4.51
N GLN A 101 14.49 7.29 5.57
CA GLN A 101 15.58 6.33 5.51
C GLN A 101 15.13 4.88 5.64
N GLY A 102 13.83 4.63 5.79
CA GLY A 102 13.32 3.27 5.87
C GLY A 102 13.40 2.55 4.53
N THR A 103 13.25 1.23 4.59
CA THR A 103 13.40 0.35 3.44
C THR A 103 12.19 -0.57 3.32
N PRO A 104 11.76 -0.93 2.08
CA PRO A 104 10.73 -1.94 1.89
C PRO A 104 11.09 -3.24 2.62
N ALA A 105 10.06 -3.93 3.14
CA ALA A 105 10.26 -5.26 3.70
C ALA A 105 10.77 -6.21 2.61
N PRO A 106 11.73 -7.11 2.94
CA PRO A 106 12.20 -8.09 1.97
C PRO A 106 11.08 -9.07 1.62
N ILE A 107 11.15 -9.63 0.42
CA ILE A 107 10.31 -10.75 0.02
C ILE A 107 10.71 -11.95 0.89
N GLY A 108 9.81 -12.37 1.79
CA GLY A 108 10.08 -13.50 2.69
C GLY A 108 10.11 -14.85 1.98
N PHE A 109 9.26 -15.02 0.97
CA PHE A 109 9.19 -16.23 0.13
C PHE A 109 8.63 -15.88 -1.25
N GLN A 110 9.20 -16.48 -2.30
CA GLN A 110 8.70 -16.42 -3.66
C GLN A 110 8.88 -17.79 -4.30
N GLY A 111 7.78 -18.41 -4.70
CA GLY A 111 7.78 -19.75 -5.27
C GLY A 111 6.44 -20.44 -5.05
N TYR A 112 6.46 -21.75 -5.17
CA TYR A 112 5.29 -22.59 -4.92
C TYR A 112 5.42 -23.24 -3.55
N TYR A 113 4.46 -22.97 -2.65
CA TYR A 113 4.36 -23.63 -1.35
C TYR A 113 3.14 -24.56 -1.39
N PRO A 114 3.34 -25.89 -1.53
CA PRO A 114 2.23 -26.85 -1.49
C PRO A 114 1.54 -26.78 -0.12
N ILE A 115 0.23 -26.99 -0.13
CA ILE A 115 -0.64 -27.00 1.06
C ILE A 115 -0.56 -28.34 1.77
#